data_AF-A0A5J4ZEX2-F1
#
_entry.id   AF-A0A5J4ZEX2-F1
#
_cell.length_a   1.000
_cell.length_b   1.000
_cell.length_c   1.000
_cell.angle_alpha   90.00
_cell.angle_beta   90.00
_cell.angle_gamma   90.00
#
_symmetry.space_group_name_H-M   'P 1'
#
loop_
_entity.id
_entity.type
_entity.pdbx_description
1 polymer ?
#
loop_
_entity_poly.entity_id
_entity_poly.type
_entity_poly.pdbx_seq_one_letter_code
_entity_poly.pdbx_strand_id
1 'polypeptide(L)'
;MVFFKHFRYQEGNDTTSDVRNVLLVVAALVAAVTFQAGVNPPGGVWQDDSNGHNAGRAIYGASKQAFYVFLIFNTLALSTSILILISLTFKFPFHFEILVATTSMIITYGSAVFAVTPEESVRFRYILLASAVPFVVRFLIEMFKNFRKLASALAIPDSERASLGAIASEKKMGEIAENTRRGGCFRFRYEEERDSPKETRNVLLIVATLTAAVTFQAGVNPPGGVWQDNTAGHKAGRAIYSSQRQPFYAFLIFNTIALSTSILVIMSLTYRFPFFFEIWIATASMFATYASALFAIAPDEEIKFRYVLLAAAVPFLYQMLKKFCR
;
A
#
# COMPACT_ATOMS: atom_id res chain seq x y z
N MET A 1 10.90 20.47 -29.21
CA MET A 1 11.66 19.90 -28.06
C MET A 1 11.81 20.87 -26.87
N VAL A 2 11.73 22.20 -27.05
CA VAL A 2 11.87 23.22 -25.98
C VAL A 2 10.70 23.27 -24.99
N PHE A 3 9.47 22.98 -25.45
CA PHE A 3 8.26 22.96 -24.60
C PHE A 3 8.38 21.99 -23.42
N PHE A 4 8.84 20.75 -23.65
CA PHE A 4 8.99 19.75 -22.60
C PHE A 4 10.01 20.11 -21.52
N LYS A 5 11.01 20.98 -21.80
CA LYS A 5 11.98 21.40 -20.78
C LYS A 5 11.33 22.21 -19.65
N HIS A 6 10.23 22.91 -19.93
CA HIS A 6 9.51 23.70 -18.93
C HIS A 6 8.68 22.83 -17.96
N PHE A 7 8.31 21.61 -18.36
CA PHE A 7 7.53 20.67 -17.53
C PHE A 7 8.41 19.67 -16.77
N ARG A 8 9.73 19.73 -16.94
CA ARG A 8 10.66 18.88 -16.18
C ARG A 8 10.95 19.52 -14.83
N TYR A 9 11.14 18.68 -13.82
CA TYR A 9 11.62 19.12 -12.50
C TYR A 9 12.86 20.01 -12.62
N GLN A 10 12.84 21.15 -11.95
CA GLN A 10 13.94 22.10 -11.87
C GLN A 10 14.33 22.31 -10.40
N GLU A 11 15.56 21.89 -10.05
CA GLU A 11 16.11 21.82 -8.67
C GLU A 11 16.24 23.19 -7.95
N GLY A 12 15.72 24.29 -8.53
CA GLY A 12 15.64 25.61 -7.90
C GLY A 12 14.29 26.34 -8.05
N ASN A 13 13.38 25.87 -8.90
CA ASN A 13 12.06 26.48 -9.10
C ASN A 13 10.94 25.70 -8.40
N ASP A 14 11.04 24.38 -8.36
CA ASP A 14 10.02 23.54 -7.73
C ASP A 14 10.29 23.37 -6.24
N THR A 15 9.28 23.61 -5.41
CA THR A 15 9.42 23.39 -3.96
C THR A 15 9.47 21.89 -3.66
N THR A 16 10.17 21.53 -2.59
CA THR A 16 10.25 20.14 -2.13
C THR A 16 8.88 19.58 -1.70
N SER A 17 7.95 20.43 -1.24
CA SER A 17 6.58 20.02 -0.91
C SER A 17 5.77 19.69 -2.15
N ASP A 18 5.87 20.52 -3.20
CA ASP A 18 5.15 20.30 -4.46
C ASP A 18 5.57 18.98 -5.11
N VAL A 19 6.89 18.76 -5.22
CA VAL A 19 7.44 17.51 -5.77
C VAL A 19 6.95 16.30 -4.95
N ARG A 20 7.01 16.39 -3.62
CA ARG A 20 6.51 15.31 -2.75
C ARG A 20 5.03 15.06 -2.99
N ASN A 21 4.20 16.11 -3.01
CA ASN A 21 2.77 15.98 -3.17
C ASN A 21 2.43 15.31 -4.51
N VAL A 22 3.10 15.70 -5.60
CA VAL A 22 2.97 15.05 -6.91
C VAL A 22 3.41 13.58 -6.84
N LEU A 23 4.55 13.28 -6.22
CA LEU A 23 5.03 11.90 -6.07
C LEU A 23 4.08 11.02 -5.25
N LEU A 24 3.45 11.56 -4.21
CA LEU A 24 2.46 10.86 -3.40
C LEU A 24 1.19 10.54 -4.21
N VAL A 25 0.71 11.48 -5.02
CA VAL A 25 -0.44 11.24 -5.92
C VAL A 25 -0.10 10.15 -6.93
N VAL A 26 1.05 10.25 -7.60
CA VAL A 26 1.49 9.27 -8.60
C VAL A 26 1.68 7.90 -7.94
N ALA A 27 2.32 7.83 -6.78
CA ALA A 27 2.53 6.57 -6.06
C ALA A 27 1.21 5.94 -5.60
N ALA A 28 0.26 6.72 -5.08
CA ALA A 28 -1.05 6.22 -4.70
C ALA A 28 -1.83 5.69 -5.91
N LEU A 29 -1.76 6.39 -7.04
CA LEU A 29 -2.41 5.95 -8.27
C LEU A 29 -1.79 4.65 -8.80
N VAL A 30 -0.46 4.54 -8.86
CA VAL A 30 0.22 3.30 -9.28
C VAL A 30 -0.10 2.15 -8.33
N ALA A 31 -0.09 2.39 -7.02
CA ALA A 31 -0.49 1.38 -6.03
C ALA A 31 -1.94 0.92 -6.22
N ALA A 32 -2.86 1.86 -6.46
CA ALA A 32 -4.28 1.56 -6.69
C ALA A 32 -4.50 0.70 -7.94
N VAL A 33 -3.92 1.07 -9.09
CA VAL A 33 -4.12 0.32 -10.34
C VAL A 33 -3.46 -1.06 -10.29
N THR A 34 -2.29 -1.17 -9.68
CA THR A 34 -1.57 -2.45 -9.55
C THR A 34 -2.26 -3.40 -8.56
N PHE A 35 -2.81 -2.85 -7.47
CA PHE A 35 -3.65 -3.60 -6.54
C PHE A 35 -4.88 -4.18 -7.24
N GLN A 36 -5.62 -3.34 -7.99
CA GLN A 36 -6.79 -3.80 -8.74
C GLN A 36 -6.45 -4.90 -9.75
N ALA A 37 -5.38 -4.71 -10.52
CA ALA A 37 -4.94 -5.69 -11.52
C ALA A 37 -4.46 -7.02 -10.92
N GLY A 38 -4.00 -7.02 -9.66
CA GLY A 38 -3.60 -8.25 -8.97
C GLY A 38 -4.78 -8.99 -8.32
N VAL A 39 -5.76 -8.24 -7.78
CA VAL A 39 -6.98 -8.84 -7.21
C VAL A 39 -7.85 -9.42 -8.33
N ASN A 40 -7.96 -8.71 -9.44
CA ASN A 40 -8.75 -9.08 -10.60
C ASN A 40 -7.82 -9.24 -11.81
N PRO A 41 -7.28 -10.45 -12.05
CA PRO A 41 -6.33 -10.68 -13.13
C PRO A 41 -6.99 -10.46 -14.50
N PRO A 42 -6.20 -10.01 -15.51
CA PRO A 42 -6.69 -9.87 -16.88
C PRO A 42 -7.29 -11.18 -17.39
N GLY A 43 -8.39 -11.08 -18.15
CA GLY A 43 -9.08 -12.26 -18.68
C GLY A 43 -9.97 -13.00 -17.66
N GLY A 44 -9.99 -12.58 -16.40
CA GLY A 44 -10.86 -13.17 -15.37
C GLY A 44 -10.36 -14.51 -14.84
N VAL A 45 -11.28 -15.28 -14.28
CA VAL A 45 -11.01 -16.51 -13.52
C VAL A 45 -11.95 -17.63 -13.95
N TRP A 46 -11.46 -18.86 -13.88
CA TRP A 46 -12.24 -20.05 -14.21
C TRP A 46 -13.44 -20.20 -13.27
N GLN A 47 -14.55 -20.71 -13.79
CA GLN A 47 -15.81 -20.90 -13.06
C GLN A 47 -16.13 -22.37 -12.81
N ASP A 48 -15.19 -23.27 -13.13
CA ASP A 48 -15.36 -24.71 -13.08
C ASP A 48 -14.01 -25.41 -12.84
N ASP A 49 -14.09 -26.66 -12.37
CA ASP A 49 -12.94 -27.53 -12.13
C ASP A 49 -12.74 -28.53 -13.28
N SER A 50 -12.80 -28.06 -14.54
CA SER A 50 -12.71 -28.91 -15.73
C SER A 50 -11.41 -28.70 -16.53
N ASN A 51 -11.07 -29.67 -17.38
CA ASN A 51 -9.97 -29.57 -18.36
C ASN A 51 -8.59 -29.20 -17.78
N GLY A 52 -8.30 -29.58 -16.52
CA GLY A 52 -7.02 -29.30 -15.87
C GLY A 52 -6.88 -27.87 -15.33
N HIS A 53 -8.00 -27.15 -15.18
CA HIS A 53 -8.08 -25.87 -14.50
C HIS A 53 -8.98 -25.98 -13.27
N ASN A 54 -8.73 -25.12 -12.29
CA ASN A 54 -9.50 -25.06 -11.06
C ASN A 54 -10.24 -23.72 -10.99
N ALA A 55 -11.47 -23.74 -10.48
CA ALA A 55 -12.29 -22.57 -10.30
C ALA A 55 -11.57 -21.53 -9.42
N GLY A 56 -11.74 -20.26 -9.77
CA GLY A 56 -11.11 -19.13 -9.10
C GLY A 56 -9.64 -18.90 -9.45
N ARG A 57 -9.00 -19.79 -10.22
CA ARG A 57 -7.68 -19.52 -10.80
C ARG A 57 -7.80 -18.61 -12.02
N ALA A 58 -6.79 -17.78 -12.24
CA ALA A 58 -6.73 -16.86 -13.37
C ALA A 58 -6.73 -17.61 -14.71
N ILE A 59 -7.61 -17.22 -15.63
CA ILE A 59 -7.63 -17.73 -17.01
C ILE A 59 -6.31 -17.40 -17.71
N TYR A 60 -5.77 -16.21 -17.44
CA TYR A 60 -4.46 -15.80 -17.94
C TYR A 60 -3.32 -16.73 -17.48
N GLY A 61 -3.51 -17.49 -16.40
CA GLY A 61 -2.59 -18.53 -15.93
C GLY A 61 -2.37 -19.67 -16.91
N ALA A 62 -3.23 -19.85 -17.93
CA ALA A 62 -3.01 -20.81 -19.02
C ALA A 62 -1.70 -20.53 -19.78
N SER A 63 -1.35 -19.27 -19.98
CA SER A 63 -0.03 -18.85 -20.47
C SER A 63 0.90 -18.56 -19.29
N LYS A 64 1.46 -19.64 -18.70
CA LYS A 64 2.27 -19.56 -17.48
C LYS A 64 3.34 -18.45 -17.57
N GLN A 65 4.11 -18.37 -18.66
CA GLN A 65 5.21 -17.40 -18.79
C GLN A 65 4.72 -15.95 -18.74
N ALA A 66 3.72 -15.60 -19.56
CA ALA A 66 3.20 -14.24 -19.64
C ALA A 66 2.53 -13.80 -18.33
N PHE A 67 1.80 -14.72 -17.68
CA PHE A 67 1.16 -14.48 -16.39
C PHE A 67 2.17 -14.15 -15.28
N TYR A 68 3.27 -14.90 -15.17
CA TYR A 68 4.30 -14.62 -14.16
C TYR A 68 5.06 -13.33 -14.44
N VAL A 69 5.35 -13.03 -15.71
CA VAL A 69 5.95 -11.74 -16.10
C VAL A 69 5.04 -10.60 -15.63
N PHE A 70 3.74 -10.68 -15.94
CA PHE A 70 2.74 -9.72 -15.47
C PHE A 70 2.74 -9.58 -13.95
N LEU A 71 2.65 -10.68 -13.19
CA LEU A 71 2.59 -10.64 -11.73
C LEU A 71 3.86 -10.06 -11.10
N ILE A 72 5.04 -10.40 -11.62
CA ILE A 72 6.32 -9.89 -11.11
C ILE A 72 6.38 -8.37 -11.28
N PHE A 73 6.12 -7.86 -12.48
CA PHE A 73 6.15 -6.42 -12.74
C PHE A 73 5.06 -5.68 -11.97
N ASN A 74 3.86 -6.24 -11.87
CA ASN A 74 2.77 -5.67 -11.09
C ASN A 74 3.11 -5.58 -9.60
N THR A 75 3.70 -6.64 -9.04
CA THR A 75 4.13 -6.69 -7.63
C THR A 75 5.29 -5.73 -7.36
N LEU A 76 6.25 -5.60 -8.29
CA LEU A 76 7.34 -4.63 -8.20
C LEU A 76 6.82 -3.18 -8.22
N ALA A 77 5.84 -2.89 -9.08
CA ALA A 77 5.21 -1.58 -9.16
C ALA A 77 4.43 -1.25 -7.87
N LEU A 78 3.65 -2.19 -7.34
CA LEU A 78 2.92 -2.02 -6.08
C LEU A 78 3.87 -1.79 -4.90
N SER A 79 4.87 -2.67 -4.73
CA SER A 79 5.83 -2.59 -3.61
C SER A 79 6.67 -1.31 -3.64
N THR A 80 7.14 -0.89 -4.82
CA THR A 80 7.87 0.36 -5.01
C THR A 80 6.99 1.57 -4.68
N SER A 81 5.73 1.56 -5.12
CA SER A 81 4.79 2.66 -4.87
C SER A 81 4.47 2.80 -3.38
N ILE A 82 4.24 1.68 -2.68
CA ILE A 82 4.00 1.70 -1.24
C ILE A 82 5.24 2.16 -0.47
N LEU A 83 6.43 1.76 -0.91
CA LEU A 83 7.68 2.28 -0.35
C LEU A 83 7.81 3.79 -0.50
N ILE A 84 7.43 4.36 -1.64
CA ILE A 84 7.38 5.81 -1.85
C ILE A 84 6.37 6.44 -0.89
N LEU A 85 5.16 5.90 -0.78
CA LEU A 85 4.12 6.39 0.14
C LEU A 85 4.62 6.42 1.58
N ILE A 86 5.11 5.30 2.12
CA ILE A 86 5.60 5.22 3.52
C ILE A 86 6.76 6.19 3.74
N SER A 87 7.65 6.34 2.76
CA SER A 87 8.84 7.17 2.93
C SER A 87 8.56 8.67 2.89
N LEU A 88 7.65 9.09 2.02
CA LEU A 88 7.30 10.49 1.84
C LEU A 88 6.27 10.96 2.87
N THR A 89 5.41 10.06 3.35
CA THR A 89 4.46 10.36 4.44
C THR A 89 5.09 10.31 5.83
N PHE A 90 6.38 9.98 5.95
CA PHE A 90 7.06 9.98 7.25
C PHE A 90 6.97 11.36 7.91
N LYS A 91 6.51 11.40 9.17
CA LYS A 91 6.15 12.60 9.96
C LYS A 91 4.87 13.33 9.55
N PHE A 92 4.12 12.87 8.54
CA PHE A 92 2.81 13.47 8.24
C PHE A 92 1.86 13.32 9.43
N PRO A 93 0.92 14.28 9.61
CA PRO A 93 -0.30 13.99 10.34
C PRO A 93 -1.00 12.82 9.64
N PHE A 94 -1.42 11.79 10.39
CA PHE A 94 -1.97 10.52 9.88
C PHE A 94 -0.98 9.51 9.27
N HIS A 95 0.33 9.64 9.51
CA HIS A 95 1.32 8.66 9.05
C HIS A 95 1.01 7.22 9.50
N PHE A 96 0.58 7.03 10.75
CA PHE A 96 0.28 5.70 11.28
C PHE A 96 -0.91 5.05 10.57
N GLU A 97 -1.95 5.85 10.32
CA GLU A 97 -3.15 5.43 9.61
C GLU A 97 -2.83 5.04 8.16
N ILE A 98 -1.98 5.80 7.46
CA ILE A 98 -1.50 5.44 6.12
C ILE A 98 -0.66 4.16 6.15
N LEU A 99 0.20 3.99 7.17
CA LEU A 99 0.99 2.78 7.34
C LEU A 99 0.11 1.55 7.54
N VAL A 100 -0.90 1.64 8.41
CA VAL A 100 -1.88 0.57 8.66
C VAL A 100 -2.64 0.25 7.38
N ALA A 101 -3.13 1.26 6.65
CA ALA A 101 -3.88 1.08 5.42
C ALA A 101 -3.03 0.41 4.32
N THR A 102 -1.83 0.92 4.07
CA THR A 102 -0.92 0.39 3.03
C THR A 102 -0.37 -0.98 3.37
N THR A 103 -0.05 -1.27 4.63
CA THR A 103 0.38 -2.61 5.06
C THR A 103 -0.74 -3.62 4.91
N SER A 104 -1.96 -3.25 5.33
CA SER A 104 -3.14 -4.09 5.15
C SER A 104 -3.41 -4.35 3.66
N MET A 105 -3.26 -3.33 2.81
CA MET A 105 -3.39 -3.45 1.35
C MET A 105 -2.37 -4.43 0.75
N ILE A 106 -1.12 -4.48 1.23
CA ILE A 106 -0.13 -5.49 0.79
C ILE A 106 -0.57 -6.91 1.17
N ILE A 107 -1.06 -7.10 2.39
CA ILE A 107 -1.49 -8.42 2.86
C ILE A 107 -2.71 -8.89 2.08
N THR A 108 -3.66 -7.99 1.83
CA THR A 108 -4.82 -8.23 0.96
C THR A 108 -4.39 -8.61 -0.45
N TYR A 109 -3.44 -7.89 -1.05
CA TYR A 109 -2.90 -8.21 -2.37
C TYR A 109 -2.24 -9.59 -2.40
N GLY A 110 -1.39 -9.90 -1.42
CA GLY A 110 -0.71 -11.20 -1.35
C GLY A 110 -1.70 -12.35 -1.22
N SER A 111 -2.75 -12.17 -0.41
CA SER A 111 -3.84 -13.14 -0.27
C SER A 111 -4.61 -13.30 -1.59
N ALA A 112 -4.95 -12.21 -2.27
CA ALA A 112 -5.64 -12.24 -3.55
C ALA A 112 -4.83 -12.93 -4.65
N VAL A 113 -3.54 -12.63 -4.75
CA VAL A 113 -2.62 -13.29 -5.70
C VAL A 113 -2.52 -14.78 -5.42
N PHE A 114 -2.51 -15.19 -4.14
CA PHE A 114 -2.55 -16.60 -3.76
C PHE A 114 -3.83 -17.30 -4.23
N ALA A 115 -4.98 -16.61 -4.16
CA ALA A 115 -6.26 -17.13 -4.65
C ALA A 115 -6.21 -17.41 -6.15
N VAL A 116 -5.71 -16.46 -6.95
CA VAL A 116 -5.81 -16.53 -8.42
C VAL A 116 -4.65 -17.28 -9.09
N THR A 117 -3.54 -17.52 -8.41
CA THR A 117 -2.34 -18.15 -9.01
C THR A 117 -2.44 -19.68 -9.02
N PRO A 118 -2.26 -20.37 -10.17
CA PRO A 118 -2.24 -21.84 -10.23
C PRO A 118 -1.15 -22.47 -9.34
N GLU A 119 -1.38 -23.67 -8.81
CA GLU A 119 -0.52 -24.33 -7.83
C GLU A 119 0.86 -24.72 -8.36
N GLU A 120 1.84 -23.84 -8.17
CA GLU A 120 3.28 -24.11 -8.32
C GLU A 120 4.00 -23.38 -7.17
N SER A 121 4.20 -24.05 -6.03
CA SER A 121 4.74 -23.45 -4.79
C SER A 121 6.07 -22.72 -4.96
N VAL A 122 6.91 -23.19 -5.90
CA VAL A 122 8.19 -22.56 -6.27
C VAL A 122 8.02 -21.19 -6.91
N ARG A 123 6.92 -20.96 -7.63
CA ARG A 123 6.72 -19.70 -8.36
C ARG A 123 6.06 -18.61 -7.54
N PHE A 124 5.30 -18.97 -6.52
CA PHE A 124 4.82 -18.04 -5.49
C PHE A 124 5.98 -17.38 -4.73
N ARG A 125 7.09 -18.10 -4.52
CA ARG A 125 8.31 -17.55 -3.92
C ARG A 125 8.90 -16.39 -4.73
N TYR A 126 8.77 -16.39 -6.07
CA TYR A 126 9.24 -15.27 -6.90
C TYR A 126 8.41 -14.01 -6.70
N ILE A 127 7.11 -14.14 -6.42
CA ILE A 127 6.22 -13.00 -6.14
C ILE A 127 6.58 -12.41 -4.76
N LEU A 128 6.78 -13.26 -3.76
CA LEU A 128 7.28 -12.85 -2.44
C LEU A 128 8.65 -12.18 -2.54
N LEU A 129 9.58 -12.76 -3.31
CA LEU A 129 10.90 -12.17 -3.54
C LEU A 129 10.79 -10.81 -4.23
N ALA A 130 9.97 -10.70 -5.28
CA ALA A 130 9.71 -9.44 -6.00
C ALA A 130 9.16 -8.35 -5.07
N SER A 131 8.28 -8.70 -4.13
CA SER A 131 7.76 -7.75 -3.14
C SER A 131 8.85 -7.20 -2.20
N ALA A 132 9.87 -8.00 -1.89
CA ALA A 132 10.98 -7.62 -1.02
C ALA A 132 12.08 -6.82 -1.77
N VAL A 133 12.18 -6.94 -3.10
CA VAL A 133 13.25 -6.33 -3.91
C VAL A 133 13.43 -4.84 -3.63
N PRO A 134 12.41 -3.96 -3.67
CA PRO A 134 12.67 -2.54 -3.52
C PRO A 134 13.03 -2.15 -2.08
N PHE A 135 12.63 -2.95 -1.08
CA PHE A 135 13.10 -2.81 0.31
C PHE A 135 14.56 -3.19 0.44
N VAL A 136 14.95 -4.32 -0.15
CA VAL A 136 16.33 -4.83 -0.16
C VAL A 136 17.25 -3.86 -0.91
N VAL A 137 16.87 -3.40 -2.11
CA VAL A 137 17.65 -2.41 -2.87
C VAL A 137 17.88 -1.15 -2.06
N ARG A 138 16.84 -0.65 -1.38
CA ARG A 138 16.98 0.54 -0.54
C ARG A 138 17.87 0.31 0.68
N PHE A 139 17.74 -0.85 1.31
CA PHE A 139 18.62 -1.27 2.40
C PHE A 139 20.07 -1.39 1.91
N LEU A 140 20.31 -2.00 0.75
CA LEU A 140 21.64 -2.12 0.14
C LEU A 140 22.24 -0.76 -0.21
N ILE A 141 21.45 0.19 -0.73
CA ILE A 141 21.90 1.56 -0.99
C ILE A 141 22.32 2.24 0.33
N GLU A 142 21.54 2.09 1.39
CA GLU A 142 21.87 2.69 2.69
C GLU A 142 23.11 2.05 3.32
N MET A 143 23.21 0.72 3.22
CA MET A 143 24.40 -0.03 3.62
C MET A 143 25.64 0.39 2.85
N PHE A 144 25.54 0.57 1.52
CA PHE A 144 26.65 1.00 0.69
C PHE A 144 27.09 2.43 1.02
N LYS A 145 26.13 3.34 1.29
CA LYS A 145 26.43 4.69 1.79
C LYS A 145 27.15 4.63 3.13
N ASN A 146 26.68 3.81 4.07
CA ASN A 146 27.28 3.66 5.40
C ASN A 146 28.67 3.02 5.33
N PHE A 147 28.87 2.03 4.46
CA PHE A 147 30.18 1.43 4.22
C PHE A 147 31.16 2.43 3.61
N ARG A 148 30.73 3.23 2.61
CA ARG A 148 31.56 4.27 2.01
C ARG A 148 31.94 5.36 3.03
N LYS A 149 31.02 5.71 3.95
CA LYS A 149 31.30 6.59 5.09
C LYS A 149 32.33 5.99 6.06
N LEU A 150 32.23 4.70 6.37
CA LEU A 150 33.18 4.02 7.24
C LEU A 150 34.58 3.90 6.60
N ALA A 151 34.63 3.57 5.30
CA ALA A 151 35.88 3.49 4.54
C ALA A 151 36.59 4.86 4.48
N SER A 152 35.85 5.95 4.30
CA SER A 152 36.43 7.31 4.33
C SER A 152 36.83 7.79 5.73
N ALA A 153 36.29 7.19 6.81
CA ALA A 153 36.73 7.44 8.19
C ALA A 153 37.99 6.64 8.55
N LEU A 154 38.12 5.41 8.05
CA LEU A 154 39.28 4.55 8.28
C LEU A 154 40.52 4.99 7.49
N ALA A 155 40.34 5.65 6.33
CA ALA A 155 41.43 6.17 5.49
C ALA A 155 42.18 7.40 6.07
N ILE A 156 41.84 7.87 7.27
CA ILE A 156 42.54 8.96 7.95
C ILE A 156 43.81 8.41 8.64
N PRO A 157 45.02 8.94 8.38
CA PRO A 157 46.27 8.48 8.98
C PRO A 157 46.32 8.71 10.51
N ASP A 158 46.97 7.79 11.23
CA ASP A 158 46.95 7.71 12.70
C ASP A 158 47.55 8.94 13.42
N SER A 159 48.41 9.74 12.75
CA SER A 159 48.98 10.97 13.33
C SER A 159 47.96 12.10 13.52
N GLU A 160 46.84 12.07 12.77
CA GLU A 160 45.78 13.08 12.83
C GLU A 160 44.63 12.64 13.76
N ARG A 161 44.44 11.33 13.98
CA ARG A 161 43.32 10.76 14.77
C ARG A 161 43.30 11.20 16.24
N ALA A 162 44.44 11.51 16.85
CA ALA A 162 44.53 11.83 18.28
C ALA A 162 44.10 13.28 18.60
N SER A 163 44.31 14.24 17.69
CA SER A 163 43.92 15.65 17.85
C SER A 163 42.62 15.99 17.12
N LEU A 164 42.27 15.26 16.05
CA LEU A 164 41.02 15.44 15.30
C LEU A 164 39.90 14.47 15.71
N GLY A 165 40.16 13.44 16.53
CA GLY A 165 39.24 12.31 16.71
C GLY A 165 37.81 12.68 17.12
N ALA A 166 37.64 13.60 18.08
CA ALA A 166 36.32 14.06 18.50
C ALA A 166 35.76 15.14 17.55
N ILE A 167 36.54 16.17 17.23
CA ILE A 167 36.09 17.33 16.45
C ILE A 167 35.85 16.98 14.97
N ALA A 168 36.72 16.19 14.34
CA ALA A 168 36.53 15.71 12.98
C ALA A 168 35.50 14.59 12.89
N SER A 169 35.29 13.80 13.95
CA SER A 169 34.14 12.88 14.02
C SER A 169 32.85 13.68 14.10
N GLU A 170 32.76 14.71 14.94
CA GLU A 170 31.58 15.57 15.04
C GLU A 170 31.33 16.38 13.75
N LYS A 171 32.38 16.93 13.13
CA LYS A 171 32.28 17.60 11.81
C LYS A 171 31.89 16.64 10.70
N LYS A 172 32.52 15.45 10.60
CA LYS A 172 32.12 14.42 9.63
C LYS A 172 30.72 13.90 9.91
N MET A 173 30.32 13.76 11.18
CA MET A 173 28.97 13.34 11.55
C MET A 173 27.95 14.42 11.19
N GLY A 174 28.30 15.70 11.37
CA GLY A 174 27.54 16.86 10.92
C GLY A 174 27.40 16.90 9.40
N GLU A 175 28.50 16.80 8.66
CA GLU A 175 28.48 16.68 7.19
C GLU A 175 27.75 15.42 6.73
N ILE A 176 27.86 14.30 7.45
CA ILE A 176 27.14 13.05 7.14
C ILE A 176 25.65 13.22 7.40
N ALA A 177 25.26 13.86 8.49
CA ALA A 177 23.87 14.16 8.80
C ALA A 177 23.30 15.13 7.76
N GLU A 178 24.07 16.13 7.35
CA GLU A 178 23.70 17.11 6.33
C GLU A 178 23.66 16.47 4.93
N ASN A 179 24.61 15.60 4.57
CA ASN A 179 24.67 14.89 3.30
C ASN A 179 23.66 13.73 3.23
N THR A 180 23.25 13.18 4.38
CA THR A 180 22.13 12.23 4.51
C THR A 180 20.78 12.97 4.44
N ARG A 181 20.68 14.19 5.00
CA ARG A 181 19.54 15.11 4.77
C ARG A 181 19.46 15.57 3.30
N ARG A 182 20.60 15.88 2.67
CA ARG A 182 20.70 16.25 1.24
C ARG A 182 20.56 15.05 0.29
N GLY A 183 20.74 13.83 0.77
CA GLY A 183 20.78 12.61 -0.04
C GLY A 183 19.42 11.96 -0.27
N GLY A 184 18.86 12.11 -1.47
CA GLY A 184 17.71 11.33 -1.97
C GLY A 184 16.38 11.58 -1.23
N CYS A 185 15.52 10.57 -1.17
CA CYS A 185 14.11 10.62 -0.69
C CYS A 185 13.88 11.36 0.64
N PHE A 186 14.89 11.48 1.52
CA PHE A 186 14.78 12.23 2.78
C PHE A 186 14.54 13.73 2.57
N ARG A 187 15.10 14.33 1.51
CA ARG A 187 14.90 15.75 1.17
C ARG A 187 13.42 16.10 0.98
N PHE A 188 12.66 15.16 0.45
CA PHE A 188 11.24 15.32 0.13
C PHE A 188 10.31 14.90 1.28
N ARG A 189 10.84 14.59 2.47
CA ARG A 189 9.99 14.27 3.63
C ARG A 189 9.23 15.48 4.13
N TYR A 190 8.24 15.20 4.96
CA TYR A 190 7.45 16.22 5.64
C TYR A 190 8.22 16.96 6.72
N GLU A 191 8.02 18.27 6.72
CA GLU A 191 8.48 19.21 7.71
C GLU A 191 7.33 20.16 8.05
N GLU A 192 6.87 20.13 9.29
CA GLU A 192 5.69 20.88 9.76
C GLU A 192 5.82 22.40 9.60
N GLU A 193 7.04 22.93 9.77
CA GLU A 193 7.31 24.37 9.63
C GLU A 193 7.33 24.84 8.17
N ARG A 194 7.72 23.95 7.24
CA ARG A 194 7.91 24.27 5.82
C ARG A 194 6.65 24.02 5.00
N ASP A 195 5.92 22.97 5.32
CA ASP A 195 4.89 22.43 4.43
C ASP A 195 3.49 22.96 4.75
N SER A 196 2.78 23.41 3.71
CA SER A 196 1.41 23.91 3.84
C SER A 196 0.45 22.82 4.37
N PRO A 197 -0.28 23.06 5.46
CA PRO A 197 -1.29 22.12 5.97
C PRO A 197 -2.40 21.85 4.95
N LYS A 198 -2.75 22.84 4.11
CA LYS A 198 -3.80 22.72 3.09
C LYS A 198 -3.39 21.75 1.98
N GLU A 199 -2.18 21.89 1.46
CA GLU A 199 -1.65 21.01 0.40
C GLU A 199 -1.47 19.58 0.93
N THR A 200 -0.92 19.45 2.14
CA THR A 200 -0.73 18.18 2.83
C THR A 200 -2.07 17.45 3.01
N ARG A 201 -3.10 18.15 3.49
CA ARG A 201 -4.46 17.60 3.59
C ARG A 201 -5.01 17.16 2.23
N ASN A 202 -4.84 17.96 1.18
CA ASN A 202 -5.34 17.64 -0.15
C ASN A 202 -4.70 16.36 -0.70
N VAL A 203 -3.37 16.20 -0.58
CA VAL A 203 -2.70 14.98 -1.04
C VAL A 203 -3.07 13.76 -0.20
N LEU A 204 -3.19 13.92 1.13
CA LEU A 204 -3.63 12.83 2.00
C LEU A 204 -5.06 12.35 1.67
N LEU A 205 -5.97 13.28 1.34
CA LEU A 205 -7.30 12.94 0.87
C LEU A 205 -7.28 12.15 -0.44
N ILE A 206 -6.37 12.46 -1.36
CA ILE A 206 -6.20 11.68 -2.60
C ILE A 206 -5.72 10.26 -2.27
N VAL A 207 -4.69 10.11 -1.43
CA VAL A 207 -4.17 8.79 -1.03
C VAL A 207 -5.28 7.96 -0.35
N ALA A 208 -6.03 8.56 0.56
CA ALA A 208 -7.09 7.88 1.29
C ALA A 208 -8.28 7.50 0.39
N THR A 209 -8.73 8.40 -0.50
CA THR A 209 -9.84 8.11 -1.42
C THR A 209 -9.49 7.04 -2.43
N LEU A 210 -8.27 7.05 -2.99
CA LEU A 210 -7.80 5.97 -3.88
C LEU A 210 -7.73 4.63 -3.16
N THR A 211 -7.20 4.59 -1.94
CA THR A 211 -7.12 3.37 -1.12
C THR A 211 -8.52 2.84 -0.78
N ALA A 212 -9.45 3.71 -0.37
CA ALA A 212 -10.83 3.34 -0.09
C ALA A 212 -11.54 2.79 -1.34
N ALA A 213 -11.34 3.43 -2.51
CA ALA A 213 -11.97 2.99 -3.75
C ALA A 213 -11.51 1.58 -4.16
N VAL A 214 -10.21 1.31 -4.13
CA VAL A 214 -9.71 -0.01 -4.56
C VAL A 214 -10.01 -1.11 -3.56
N THR A 215 -10.01 -0.82 -2.26
CA THR A 215 -10.39 -1.81 -1.23
C THR A 215 -11.89 -2.10 -1.27
N PHE A 216 -12.72 -1.09 -1.53
CA PHE A 216 -14.15 -1.31 -1.79
C PHE A 216 -14.36 -2.24 -2.99
N GLN A 217 -13.73 -1.93 -4.14
CA GLN A 217 -13.85 -2.74 -5.36
C GLN A 217 -13.39 -4.19 -5.15
N ALA A 218 -12.29 -4.40 -4.42
CA ALA A 218 -11.80 -5.73 -4.10
C ALA A 218 -12.72 -6.51 -3.15
N GLY A 219 -13.38 -5.84 -2.19
CA GLY A 219 -14.28 -6.54 -1.28
C GLY A 219 -15.59 -6.96 -1.94
N VAL A 220 -16.14 -6.13 -2.83
CA VAL A 220 -17.39 -6.47 -3.55
C VAL A 220 -17.15 -7.44 -4.72
N ASN A 221 -15.92 -7.48 -5.25
CA ASN A 221 -15.48 -8.44 -6.26
C ASN A 221 -14.30 -9.24 -5.69
N PRO A 222 -14.57 -10.33 -4.93
CA PRO A 222 -13.52 -11.08 -4.27
C PRO A 222 -12.58 -11.70 -5.30
N PRO A 223 -11.29 -11.84 -4.98
CA PRO A 223 -10.36 -12.51 -5.88
C PRO A 223 -10.82 -13.94 -6.11
N GLY A 224 -10.64 -14.44 -7.33
CA GLY A 224 -11.22 -15.72 -7.74
C GLY A 224 -12.71 -15.66 -8.09
N GLY A 225 -13.37 -14.51 -7.95
CA GLY A 225 -14.76 -14.32 -8.36
C GLY A 225 -15.77 -15.04 -7.46
N VAL A 226 -17.01 -15.10 -7.94
CA VAL A 226 -18.15 -15.73 -7.28
C VAL A 226 -18.76 -16.80 -8.17
N TRP A 227 -19.32 -17.84 -7.57
CA TRP A 227 -20.06 -18.87 -8.30
C TRP A 227 -21.26 -18.27 -9.04
N GLN A 228 -21.48 -18.69 -10.27
CA GLN A 228 -22.56 -18.20 -11.13
C GLN A 228 -23.79 -19.13 -11.14
N ASP A 229 -23.64 -20.36 -10.66
CA ASP A 229 -24.68 -21.37 -10.63
C ASP A 229 -24.80 -22.03 -9.23
N ASN A 230 -25.79 -22.91 -9.07
CA ASN A 230 -26.06 -23.65 -7.84
C ASN A 230 -25.68 -25.13 -7.97
N THR A 231 -24.58 -25.43 -8.67
CA THR A 231 -24.17 -26.79 -9.01
C THR A 231 -23.03 -27.27 -8.09
N ALA A 232 -22.82 -28.59 -8.02
CA ALA A 232 -21.66 -29.20 -7.37
C ALA A 232 -21.45 -28.82 -5.88
N GLY A 233 -22.52 -28.49 -5.15
CA GLY A 233 -22.43 -28.12 -3.73
C GLY A 233 -22.01 -26.67 -3.47
N HIS A 234 -21.93 -25.85 -4.52
CA HIS A 234 -21.70 -24.41 -4.44
C HIS A 234 -23.01 -23.65 -4.64
N LYS A 235 -23.06 -22.42 -4.12
CA LYS A 235 -24.23 -21.54 -4.21
C LYS A 235 -23.86 -20.28 -4.97
N ALA A 236 -24.67 -19.90 -5.94
CA ALA A 236 -24.50 -18.70 -6.73
C ALA A 236 -24.36 -17.46 -5.83
N GLY A 237 -23.41 -16.59 -6.19
CA GLY A 237 -23.04 -15.39 -5.43
C GLY A 237 -22.04 -15.62 -4.29
N ARG A 238 -21.74 -16.87 -3.90
CA ARG A 238 -20.67 -17.13 -2.91
C ARG A 238 -19.29 -17.04 -3.56
N ALA A 239 -18.31 -16.51 -2.84
CA ALA A 239 -16.92 -16.44 -3.31
C ALA A 239 -16.35 -17.83 -3.58
N ILE A 240 -15.74 -18.03 -4.76
CA ILE A 240 -14.98 -19.25 -5.08
C ILE A 240 -13.78 -19.37 -4.14
N TYR A 241 -13.17 -18.23 -3.80
CA TYR A 241 -12.04 -18.16 -2.87
C TYR A 241 -12.37 -18.63 -1.44
N SER A 242 -13.66 -18.72 -1.07
CA SER A 242 -14.05 -19.21 0.25
C SER A 242 -13.70 -20.68 0.51
N SER A 243 -13.42 -21.46 -0.54
CA SER A 243 -12.89 -22.83 -0.43
C SER A 243 -11.54 -22.88 0.31
N GLN A 244 -10.76 -21.80 0.27
CA GLN A 244 -9.49 -21.65 1.00
C GLN A 244 -9.70 -20.76 2.24
N ARG A 245 -10.23 -21.34 3.33
CA ARG A 245 -10.66 -20.60 4.54
C ARG A 245 -9.64 -19.60 5.07
N GLN A 246 -8.40 -20.02 5.36
CA GLN A 246 -7.40 -19.18 6.01
C GLN A 246 -7.04 -17.91 5.19
N PRO A 247 -6.61 -18.02 3.92
CA PRO A 247 -6.23 -16.84 3.14
C PRO A 247 -7.46 -15.99 2.74
N PHE A 248 -8.66 -16.58 2.63
CA PHE A 248 -9.90 -15.83 2.44
C PHE A 248 -10.24 -14.94 3.64
N TYR A 249 -10.14 -15.44 4.87
CA TYR A 249 -10.37 -14.63 6.06
C TYR A 249 -9.31 -13.53 6.23
N ALA A 250 -8.04 -13.83 5.94
CA ALA A 250 -6.99 -12.82 5.92
C ALA A 250 -7.33 -11.70 4.93
N PHE A 251 -7.71 -12.04 3.70
CA PHE A 251 -8.15 -11.09 2.70
C PHE A 251 -9.28 -10.18 3.22
N LEU A 252 -10.35 -10.75 3.77
CA LEU A 252 -11.50 -9.98 4.26
C LEU A 252 -11.13 -9.02 5.41
N ILE A 253 -10.35 -9.50 6.38
CA ILE A 253 -9.97 -8.70 7.56
C ILE A 253 -9.07 -7.54 7.14
N PHE A 254 -7.97 -7.82 6.44
CA PHE A 254 -7.02 -6.78 6.05
C PHE A 254 -7.62 -5.80 5.04
N ASN A 255 -8.45 -6.26 4.11
CA ASN A 255 -9.16 -5.36 3.20
C ASN A 255 -10.11 -4.42 3.94
N THR A 256 -10.83 -4.94 4.94
CA THR A 256 -11.74 -4.13 5.77
C THR A 256 -10.96 -3.13 6.63
N ILE A 257 -9.83 -3.53 7.23
CA ILE A 257 -8.95 -2.59 7.97
C ILE A 257 -8.47 -1.47 7.05
N ALA A 258 -8.05 -1.78 5.83
CA ALA A 258 -7.58 -0.79 4.86
C ALA A 258 -8.69 0.20 4.46
N LEU A 259 -9.90 -0.31 4.17
CA LEU A 259 -11.07 0.50 3.86
C LEU A 259 -11.46 1.41 5.04
N SER A 260 -11.62 0.85 6.24
CA SER A 260 -12.04 1.58 7.43
C SER A 260 -11.03 2.62 7.88
N THR A 261 -9.73 2.31 7.78
CA THR A 261 -8.66 3.28 8.06
C THR A 261 -8.67 4.43 7.05
N SER A 262 -8.94 4.13 5.77
CA SER A 262 -9.05 5.16 4.73
C SER A 262 -10.27 6.06 4.94
N ILE A 263 -11.42 5.49 5.29
CA ILE A 263 -12.63 6.24 5.65
C ILE A 263 -12.35 7.15 6.85
N LEU A 264 -11.64 6.68 7.87
CA LEU A 264 -11.26 7.50 9.02
C LEU A 264 -10.38 8.69 8.65
N VAL A 265 -9.39 8.49 7.77
CA VAL A 265 -8.55 9.57 7.30
C VAL A 265 -9.37 10.59 6.53
N ILE A 266 -10.26 10.13 5.63
CA ILE A 266 -11.21 11.01 4.91
C ILE A 266 -12.04 11.81 5.91
N MET A 267 -12.68 11.14 6.86
CA MET A 267 -13.55 11.78 7.86
C MET A 267 -12.81 12.79 8.75
N SER A 268 -11.57 12.48 9.12
CA SER A 268 -10.77 13.35 9.97
C SER A 268 -10.29 14.59 9.22
N LEU A 269 -9.94 14.45 7.94
CA LEU A 269 -9.39 15.53 7.12
C LEU A 269 -10.46 16.45 6.51
N THR A 270 -11.69 15.95 6.31
CA THR A 270 -12.83 16.75 5.83
C THR A 270 -13.62 17.41 6.97
N TYR A 271 -13.24 17.17 8.23
CA TYR A 271 -13.91 17.76 9.39
C TYR A 271 -13.96 19.30 9.30
N ARG A 272 -15.16 19.88 9.49
CA ARG A 272 -15.48 21.32 9.31
C ARG A 272 -15.43 21.85 7.88
N PHE A 273 -15.39 21.01 6.86
CA PHE A 273 -15.61 21.47 5.49
C PHE A 273 -17.08 21.81 5.25
N PRO A 274 -17.39 22.75 4.33
CA PRO A 274 -18.73 22.80 3.76
C PRO A 274 -19.03 21.42 3.13
N PHE A 275 -20.23 20.90 3.38
CA PHE A 275 -20.67 19.54 3.01
C PHE A 275 -20.07 18.35 3.79
N PHE A 276 -19.55 18.59 4.99
CA PHE A 276 -19.04 17.51 5.85
C PHE A 276 -20.09 16.41 6.14
N PHE A 277 -21.35 16.81 6.37
CA PHE A 277 -22.42 15.88 6.70
C PHE A 277 -22.74 14.95 5.53
N GLU A 278 -22.71 15.49 4.32
CA GLU A 278 -22.94 14.78 3.06
C GLU A 278 -21.80 13.79 2.79
N ILE A 279 -20.54 14.19 3.04
CA ILE A 279 -19.39 13.27 2.96
C ILE A 279 -19.51 12.16 4.00
N TRP A 280 -19.96 12.47 5.22
CA TRP A 280 -20.20 11.47 6.26
C TRP A 280 -21.29 10.47 5.85
N ILE A 281 -22.42 10.95 5.33
CA ILE A 281 -23.49 10.08 4.81
C ILE A 281 -22.97 9.22 3.65
N ALA A 282 -22.24 9.80 2.70
CA ALA A 282 -21.72 9.08 1.54
C ALA A 282 -20.74 7.97 1.95
N THR A 283 -19.81 8.26 2.86
CA THR A 283 -18.83 7.26 3.33
C THR A 283 -19.48 6.20 4.23
N ALA A 284 -20.46 6.56 5.06
CA ALA A 284 -21.23 5.61 5.85
C ALA A 284 -22.07 4.67 4.96
N SER A 285 -22.73 5.22 3.93
CA SER A 285 -23.49 4.45 2.94
C SER A 285 -22.58 3.51 2.15
N MET A 286 -21.42 3.99 1.67
CA MET A 286 -20.42 3.16 1.00
C MET A 286 -19.97 1.98 1.88
N PHE A 287 -19.72 2.22 3.18
CA PHE A 287 -19.36 1.16 4.11
C PHE A 287 -20.51 0.16 4.34
N ALA A 288 -21.75 0.63 4.42
CA ALA A 288 -22.92 -0.24 4.53
C ALA A 288 -23.09 -1.13 3.29
N THR A 289 -22.90 -0.60 2.09
CA THR A 289 -22.91 -1.38 0.84
C THR A 289 -21.79 -2.42 0.83
N TYR A 290 -20.59 -2.05 1.25
CA TYR A 290 -19.47 -2.98 1.39
C TYR A 290 -19.80 -4.12 2.36
N ALA A 291 -20.31 -3.81 3.55
CA ALA A 291 -20.69 -4.81 4.54
C ALA A 291 -21.78 -5.76 3.99
N SER A 292 -22.81 -5.21 3.33
CA SER A 292 -23.87 -6.00 2.69
C SER A 292 -23.31 -6.96 1.62
N ALA A 293 -22.38 -6.50 0.78
CA ALA A 293 -21.72 -7.36 -0.21
C ALA A 293 -20.95 -8.51 0.46
N LEU A 294 -20.23 -8.25 1.55
CA LEU A 294 -19.53 -9.31 2.29
C LEU A 294 -20.48 -10.37 2.86
N PHE A 295 -21.68 -9.99 3.33
CA PHE A 295 -22.70 -10.95 3.76
C PHE A 295 -23.20 -11.84 2.62
N ALA A 296 -23.37 -11.27 1.44
CA ALA A 296 -23.78 -12.01 0.25
C ALA A 296 -22.70 -13.02 -0.19
N ILE A 297 -21.43 -12.61 -0.14
CA ILE A 297 -20.31 -13.34 -0.75
C ILE A 297 -19.73 -14.43 0.17
N ALA A 298 -19.55 -14.17 1.46
CA ALA A 298 -18.92 -15.12 2.38
C ALA A 298 -19.90 -16.22 2.83
N PRO A 299 -19.50 -17.49 3.03
CA PRO A 299 -20.41 -18.58 3.39
C PRO A 299 -20.88 -18.62 4.87
N ASP A 300 -19.99 -18.42 5.86
CA ASP A 300 -20.24 -18.72 7.30
C ASP A 300 -20.84 -17.53 8.12
N GLU A 301 -22.16 -17.54 8.43
CA GLU A 301 -22.91 -16.37 8.96
C GLU A 301 -22.40 -15.79 10.30
N GLU A 302 -21.97 -16.62 11.25
CA GLU A 302 -21.56 -16.12 12.59
C GLU A 302 -20.16 -15.50 12.63
N ILE A 303 -19.26 -15.96 11.76
CA ILE A 303 -17.88 -15.46 11.66
C ILE A 303 -17.86 -14.14 10.87
N LYS A 304 -18.76 -13.98 9.89
CA LYS A 304 -18.92 -12.76 9.06
C LYS A 304 -19.05 -11.48 9.86
N PHE A 305 -20.00 -11.44 10.81
CA PHE A 305 -20.35 -10.19 11.49
C PHE A 305 -19.26 -9.76 12.46
N ARG A 306 -18.71 -10.68 13.27
CA ARG A 306 -17.76 -10.34 14.34
C ARG A 306 -16.43 -9.83 13.80
N TYR A 307 -15.83 -10.50 12.84
CA TYR A 307 -14.50 -10.12 12.34
C TYR A 307 -14.54 -8.86 11.48
N VAL A 308 -15.59 -8.68 10.65
CA VAL A 308 -15.75 -7.47 9.84
C VAL A 308 -16.08 -6.26 10.73
N LEU A 309 -16.97 -6.40 11.73
CA LEU A 309 -17.22 -5.30 12.68
C LEU A 309 -15.98 -4.97 13.50
N LEU A 310 -15.27 -5.96 14.02
CA LEU A 310 -14.04 -5.73 14.79
C LEU A 310 -12.99 -5.03 13.93
N ALA A 311 -12.71 -5.56 12.73
CA ALA A 311 -11.78 -4.96 11.78
C ALA A 311 -12.17 -3.53 11.41
N ALA A 312 -13.47 -3.26 11.25
CA ALA A 312 -13.96 -1.93 10.95
C ALA A 312 -13.90 -0.97 12.13
N ALA A 313 -14.09 -1.46 13.36
CA ALA A 313 -14.05 -0.66 14.58
C ALA A 313 -12.63 -0.37 15.07
N VAL A 314 -11.66 -1.24 14.79
CA VAL A 314 -10.26 -1.13 15.26
C VAL A 314 -9.66 0.26 14.99
N PRO A 315 -9.73 0.80 13.76
CA PRO A 315 -9.15 2.11 13.49
C PRO A 315 -9.84 3.25 14.28
N PHE A 316 -11.16 3.14 14.51
CA PHE A 316 -11.94 4.17 15.22
C PHE A 316 -11.68 4.12 16.72
N LEU A 317 -11.63 2.91 17.30
CA LEU A 317 -11.28 2.68 18.69
C LEU A 317 -9.87 3.20 19.00
N TYR A 318 -8.90 2.92 18.12
CA TYR A 318 -7.54 3.45 18.26
C TYR A 318 -7.53 4.99 18.29
N GLN A 319 -8.27 5.63 17.39
CA GLN A 319 -8.32 7.10 17.33
C GLN A 319 -9.02 7.70 18.56
N MET A 320 -10.06 7.06 19.08
CA MET A 320 -10.71 7.47 20.34
C MET A 320 -9.77 7.34 21.54
N LEU A 321 -9.06 6.21 21.66
CA LEU A 321 -8.07 5.99 22.74
C LEU A 321 -6.95 7.04 22.68
N LYS A 322 -6.46 7.35 21.48
CA LYS A 322 -5.43 8.38 21.27
C LYS A 322 -5.87 9.78 21.69
N LYS A 323 -7.16 10.12 21.56
CA LYS A 323 -7.72 11.38 22.07
C LYS A 323 -7.86 11.38 23.61
N PHE A 324 -8.09 10.23 24.22
CA PHE A 324 -8.20 10.10 25.68
C PHE A 324 -6.83 10.11 26.40
N CYS A 325 -5.77 9.68 25.72
CA CYS A 325 -4.40 9.65 26.26
C CYS A 325 -3.60 10.96 26.05
N ARG A 326 -4.24 12.04 25.58
CA ARG A 326 -3.65 13.38 25.44
C ARG A 326 -4.40 14.35 26.35
#